data_AF-A0A655EWZ8-F1
#
_entry.id   AF-A0A655EWZ8-F1
#
_cell.length_a   1.000
_cell.length_b   1.000
_cell.length_c   1.000
_cell.angle_alpha   90.00
_cell.angle_beta   90.00
_cell.angle_gamma   90.00
#
_symmetry.space_group_name_H-M   'P 1'
#
loop_
_entity.id
_entity.type
_entity.pdbx_description
1 polymer ?
#
loop_
_entity_poly.entity_id
_entity_poly.type
_entity_poly.pdbx_seq_one_letter_code
_entity_poly.pdbx_strand_id
1 'polypeptide(L)' 'MVPPEEIAANREERRRLIASNVAGVNAPAIADLDAQYDQYRARNVAVMNAYVSWTRSALSDLPRWREPPQIYRGG' A
#
# COMPACT_ATOMS: atom_id res chain seq x y z
N MET A 1 1.03 3.73 -4.86
CA MET A 1 1.93 3.58 -3.70
C MET A 1 2.81 4.81 -3.67
N VAL A 2 3.26 5.21 -2.48
CA VAL A 2 4.27 6.25 -2.31
C VAL A 2 5.64 5.68 -2.71
N PRO A 3 6.44 6.39 -3.52
CA PRO A 3 7.77 5.95 -3.89
C PRO A 3 8.71 5.80 -2.67
N PRO A 4 9.59 4.78 -2.63
CA PRO A 4 10.51 4.58 -1.51
C PRO A 4 11.42 5.78 -1.21
N GLU A 5 11.83 6.52 -2.24
CA GLU A 5 12.68 7.70 -2.14
C GLU A 5 12.00 8.86 -1.40
N GLU A 6 10.68 9.05 -1.57
CA GLU A 6 9.91 10.07 -0.85
C GLU A 6 9.80 9.73 0.63
N ILE A 7 9.61 8.44 0.93
CA ILE A 7 9.60 7.93 2.31
C ILE A 7 10.97 8.14 2.94
N ALA A 8 12.05 7.78 2.24
CA ALA A 8 13.41 7.95 2.73
C ALA A 8 13.75 9.42 2.98
N ALA A 9 13.35 10.32 2.08
CA ALA A 9 13.55 11.76 2.23
C ALA A 9 12.87 12.32 3.49
N ASN A 10 11.61 11.93 3.76
CA ASN A 10 10.89 12.30 4.98
C ASN A 10 11.63 11.81 6.25
N ARG A 11 12.07 10.54 6.27
CA ARG A 11 12.77 9.98 7.43
C ARG A 11 14.14 10.59 7.67
N GLU A 12 14.85 10.96 6.60
CA GLU A 12 16.12 11.67 6.68
C GLU A 12 15.93 13.08 7.23
N GLU A 13 14.99 13.86 6.69
CA GLU A 13 14.72 15.21 7.17
C GLU A 13 14.29 15.23 8.64
N ARG A 14 13.43 14.28 9.04
CA ARG A 14 13.03 14.15 10.43
C ARG A 14 14.24 13.91 11.35
N ARG A 15 15.19 13.05 10.95
CA ARG A 15 16.43 12.83 11.70
C ARG A 15 17.28 14.10 11.79
N ARG A 16 17.40 14.86 10.69
CA ARG A 16 18.11 16.16 10.68
C ARG A 16 17.48 17.17 11.65
N LEU A 17 16.16 17.29 11.65
CA LEU A 17 15.45 18.21 12.54
C LEU A 17 15.56 17.80 14.00
N ILE A 18 15.49 16.50 14.32
CA ILE A 18 15.73 15.99 15.68
C ILE A 18 17.15 16.30 16.14
N ALA A 19 18.16 16.06 15.30
CA ALA A 19 19.56 16.29 15.65
C ALA A 19 19.86 17.77 15.96
N SER A 20 19.12 18.70 15.37
CA SER A 20 19.25 20.14 15.58
C SER A 20 18.25 20.72 16.60
N ASN A 21 17.41 19.89 17.24
CA ASN A 21 16.32 20.35 18.10
C ASN A 21 16.76 20.69 19.55
N VAL A 22 17.74 21.57 19.72
CA VAL A 22 18.34 21.88 21.04
C VAL A 22 17.34 22.54 22.00
N ALA A 23 16.53 23.47 21.51
CA ALA A 23 15.58 24.24 22.32
C ALA A 23 14.10 23.87 22.06
N GLY A 24 13.83 22.74 21.38
CA GLY A 24 12.46 22.33 21.06
C GLY A 24 11.80 23.08 19.89
N VAL A 25 12.50 24.04 19.27
CA VAL A 25 11.99 24.90 18.18
C VAL A 25 11.53 24.08 16.97
N ASN A 26 12.16 22.93 16.69
CA ASN A 26 11.82 22.09 15.53
C ASN A 26 10.64 21.16 15.79
N ALA A 27 10.08 21.14 17.01
CA ALA A 27 8.99 20.21 17.36
C ALA A 27 7.78 20.28 16.41
N PRO A 28 7.30 21.46 15.97
CA PRO A 28 6.20 21.54 15.00
C PRO A 28 6.55 20.91 13.65
N ALA A 29 7.74 21.21 13.11
CA ALA A 29 8.18 20.66 11.82
C ALA A 29 8.40 19.14 11.87
N ILE A 30 8.85 18.59 13.00
CA ILE A 30 8.93 17.15 13.23
C ILE A 30 7.54 16.51 13.21
N ALA A 31 6.56 17.16 13.86
CA ALA A 31 5.18 16.69 13.88
C ALA A 31 4.56 16.70 12.47
N ASP A 32 4.85 17.74 11.67
CA ASP A 32 4.41 17.80 10.28
C ASP A 32 4.97 16.64 9.44
N LEU A 33 6.26 16.30 9.63
CA LEU A 33 6.87 15.14 8.95
C LEU A 33 6.29 13.81 9.42
N ASP A 34 5.97 13.66 10.71
CA ASP A 34 5.32 12.46 11.23
C ASP A 34 3.90 12.31 10.67
N ALA A 35 3.13 13.40 10.61
CA ALA A 35 1.81 13.42 9.97
C ALA A 35 1.88 13.08 8.47
N GLN A 36 2.88 13.60 7.75
CA GLN A 36 3.11 13.26 6.35
C GLN A 36 3.44 11.77 6.18
N TYR A 37 4.27 11.19 7.05
CA TYR A 37 4.60 9.77 7.01
C TYR A 37 3.37 8.88 7.25
N ASP A 38 2.48 9.29 8.16
CA ASP A 38 1.21 8.59 8.38
C ASP A 38 0.28 8.67 7.16
N GLN A 39 0.28 9.79 6.44
CA GLN A 39 -0.43 9.90 5.16
C GLN A 39 0.14 8.95 4.11
N TYR A 40 1.47 8.79 4.04
CA TYR A 40 2.11 7.81 3.15
C TYR A 40 1.65 6.38 3.47
N ARG A 41 1.61 6.02 4.76
CA ARG A 41 1.11 4.73 5.22
C ARG A 41 -0.35 4.53 4.80
N ALA A 42 -1.22 5.51 5.07
CA ALA A 42 -2.63 5.46 4.71
C ALA A 42 -2.83 5.28 3.20
N ARG A 43 -2.06 6.02 2.38
CA ARG A 43 -2.09 5.92 0.92
C ARG A 43 -1.69 4.53 0.43
N ASN A 44 -0.62 3.95 0.98
CA ASN A 44 -0.17 2.61 0.62
C ASN A 44 -1.20 1.54 0.96
N VAL A 45 -1.81 1.62 2.15
CA VAL A 45 -2.92 0.73 2.55
C VAL A 45 -4.11 0.87 1.60
N ALA A 46 -4.53 2.09 1.27
CA ALA A 46 -5.65 2.33 0.37
C ALA A 46 -5.40 1.72 -1.03
N VAL A 47 -4.21 1.90 -1.58
CA VAL A 47 -3.83 1.32 -2.87
C VAL A 47 -3.86 -0.20 -2.83
N MET A 48 -3.31 -0.83 -1.79
CA MET A 48 -3.30 -2.29 -1.69
C MET A 48 -4.68 -2.89 -1.42
N ASN A 49 -5.53 -2.19 -0.67
CA ASN A 49 -6.93 -2.59 -0.48
C ASN A 49 -7.69 -2.56 -1.82
N ALA A 50 -7.51 -1.51 -2.62
CA ALA A 50 -8.11 -1.41 -3.94
C ALA A 50 -7.61 -2.54 -4.86
N TYR A 51 -6.30 -2.81 -4.86
CA TYR A 51 -5.71 -3.92 -5.60
C TYR A 51 -6.33 -5.28 -5.22
N VAL A 52 -6.45 -5.57 -3.92
CA VAL A 52 -7.05 -6.83 -3.44
C VAL A 52 -8.53 -6.91 -3.81
N SER A 53 -9.28 -5.82 -3.66
CA SER A 53 -10.71 -5.77 -4.02
C SER A 53 -10.92 -6.05 -5.50
N TRP A 54 -10.18 -5.36 -6.36
CA TRP A 54 -10.25 -5.57 -7.81
C TRP A 54 -9.85 -6.99 -8.19
N THR A 55 -8.74 -7.50 -7.63
CA THR A 55 -8.25 -8.85 -7.93
C THR A 55 -9.28 -9.91 -7.53
N ARG A 56 -9.91 -9.76 -6.36
CA ARG A 56 -10.97 -10.68 -5.90
C ARG A 56 -12.18 -10.66 -6.83
N SER A 57 -12.60 -9.48 -7.29
CA SER A 57 -13.71 -9.35 -8.25
C SER A 57 -13.35 -10.01 -9.59
N ALA A 58 -12.17 -9.75 -10.13
CA ALA A 58 -11.74 -10.36 -11.39
C ALA A 58 -11.65 -11.89 -11.30
N LEU A 59 -11.17 -12.42 -10.16
CA LEU A 59 -11.09 -13.86 -9.94
C LEU A 59 -12.45 -14.51 -9.71
N SER A 60 -13.46 -13.79 -9.18
CA SER A 60 -14.81 -14.36 -9.02
C SER A 60 -15.52 -14.59 -10.35
N ASP A 61 -15.10 -13.90 -11.42
CA ASP A 61 -15.67 -14.06 -12.75
C ASP A 61 -15.08 -15.27 -13.50
N LEU A 62 -14.00 -15.88 -12.99
CA LEU A 62 -13.37 -17.03 -13.61
C LEU A 62 -14.22 -18.30 -13.37
N PRO A 63 -14.74 -18.94 -14.44
CA PRO A 63 -15.48 -20.18 -14.29
C PRO A 63 -14.52 -21.30 -13.86
N ARG A 64 -15.04 -22.26 -13.09
CA ARG A 64 -14.33 -23.52 -12.88
C ARG A 64 -14.33 -24.33 -14.17
N TRP A 65 -13.20 -24.95 -14.49
CA TRP A 65 -13.13 -25.96 -15.55
C TRP A 65 -14.15 -27.06 -15.28
N ARG A 66 -14.87 -27.46 -16.33
CA ARG A 66 -15.82 -28.58 -16.29
C ARG A 66 -15.25 -29.72 -17.11
N GLU A 67 -15.45 -30.95 -16.63
CA GLU A 67 -15.10 -32.14 -17.40
C GLU A 67 -15.94 -32.23 -18.68
N PRO A 68 -15.38 -32.77 -19.77
CA PRO A 68 -16.15 -33.01 -20.98
C PRO A 68 -17.30 -33.99 -20.72
N PRO A 69 -18.46 -33.84 -21.41
CA PRO A 69 -19.57 -34.77 -21.26
C PRO A 69 -19.18 -36.18 -21.77
N GLN A 70 -19.73 -37.22 -21.12
CA GLN A 70 -19.52 -38.61 -21.52
C GLN A 70 -20.26 -38.91 -22.84
N ILE A 71 -19.58 -39.53 -23.80
CA ILE A 71 -20.20 -40.07 -25.02
C ILE A 71 -20.48 -41.57 -24.84
N TYR A 72 -21.76 -41.92 -24.73
CA TYR A 72 -22.19 -43.32 -24.79
C TYR A 72 -22.28 -43.76 -26.26
N ARG A 73 -21.47 -44.74 -26.67
CA ARG A 73 -21.60 -45.43 -27.95
C ARG A 73 -22.28 -46.78 -27.68
N GLY A 74 -23.60 -46.82 -27.84
CA GLY A 74 -24.38 -48.07 -27.77
C GLY A 74 -23.94 -49.03 -28.88
N GLY A 75 -23.78 -50.30 -28.53
CA GLY A 75 -23.43 -51.38 -29.44
C GLY A 75 -24.56 -51.84 -30.33
#